data_AF-A0A6G0U0E4-F1
#
_entry.id   AF-A0A6G0U0E4-F1
#
_cell.length_a   1.000
_cell.length_b   1.000
_cell.length_c   1.000
_cell.angle_alpha   90.00
_cell.angle_beta   90.00
_cell.angle_gamma   90.00
#
_symmetry.space_group_name_H-M   'P 1'
#
loop_
_entity.id
_entity.type
_entity.pdbx_description
1 polymer ?
#
loop_
_entity_poly.entity_id
_entity_poly.type
_entity_poly.pdbx_seq_one_letter_code
_entity_poly.pdbx_strand_id
1 'polypeptide(L)'
;MLIADVDFHLNIAYEQYRLYKTPDSVFNMLKMFLDEIAEDVIYILIRNVLTQHSEKANWKFILSLISTFVKTKHDRCHMLKLKLEDFFNQTLSQSITEKSFLMQKGALLIFRHCCLEIGLWSEYNRWYSSYKPNVDTAKVFYSLLTELLPIDVPAALAAHINTQPKLTESCGDVQSVYVKRAQAQLIKINHGEDYMGLFKNYDDCQNRHESDIVKVLESYKSTGQIMRVVLEACVFRNKYFTGTFLKTLMNTQLVDDELRNSFIEKLNSMNKIPKNMYTKWKQEQKSVYFS
;
A
#
# COMPACT_ATOMS: atom_id res chain seq x y z
N MET A 1 8.51 4.81 24.82
CA MET A 1 7.07 4.99 25.02
C MET A 1 6.37 4.56 23.74
N LEU A 2 5.87 3.32 23.69
CA LEU A 2 5.00 2.85 22.62
C LEU A 2 3.69 3.63 22.75
N ILE A 3 3.56 4.76 22.07
CA ILE A 3 2.25 5.38 21.91
C ILE A 3 1.48 4.40 21.03
N ALA A 4 0.71 3.52 21.67
CA ALA A 4 -0.31 2.76 20.99
C ALA A 4 -1.21 3.82 20.36
N ASP A 5 -1.11 3.93 19.05
CA ASP A 5 -1.98 4.75 18.23
C ASP A 5 -3.34 4.06 18.31
N VAL A 6 -4.12 4.40 19.36
CA VAL A 6 -5.36 3.69 19.75
C VAL A 6 -6.38 3.77 18.62
N ASP A 7 -6.24 4.78 17.75
CA ASP A 7 -7.11 5.03 16.62
C ASP A 7 -6.69 4.32 15.34
N PHE A 8 -5.64 3.48 15.33
CA PHE A 8 -5.23 2.73 14.12
C PHE A 8 -6.09 1.47 13.90
N HIS A 9 -7.38 1.68 13.62
CA HIS A 9 -8.36 0.63 13.32
C HIS A 9 -8.28 0.17 11.85
N LEU A 10 -9.04 -0.88 11.50
CA LEU A 10 -8.90 -1.60 10.22
C LEU A 10 -9.02 -0.69 8.98
N ASN A 11 -9.90 0.31 8.99
CA ASN A 11 -10.05 1.21 7.84
C ASN A 11 -8.78 2.04 7.62
N ILE A 12 -8.25 2.66 8.67
CA ILE A 12 -7.01 3.44 8.62
C ILE A 12 -5.83 2.54 8.20
N ALA A 13 -5.78 1.32 8.76
CA ALA A 13 -4.75 0.35 8.39
C ALA A 13 -4.80 -0.01 6.90
N TYR A 14 -5.99 -0.20 6.35
CA TYR A 14 -6.18 -0.53 4.95
C TYR A 14 -5.73 0.61 4.02
N GLU A 15 -5.89 1.85 4.44
CA GLU A 15 -5.41 3.01 3.68
C GLU A 15 -3.91 3.23 3.79
N GLN A 16 -3.31 2.89 4.93
CA GLN A 16 -1.95 3.28 5.28
C GLN A 16 -0.94 2.13 5.34
N TYR A 17 -1.32 0.87 5.12
CA TYR A 17 -0.42 -0.29 5.28
C TYR A 17 0.87 -0.20 4.46
N ARG A 18 0.86 0.48 3.31
CA ARG A 18 2.05 0.67 2.47
C ARG A 18 2.98 1.79 2.93
N LEU A 19 2.49 2.68 3.77
CA LEU A 19 3.21 3.83 4.29
C LEU A 19 3.83 3.53 5.65
N TYR A 20 3.24 2.58 6.37
CA TYR A 20 3.69 2.21 7.70
C TYR A 20 5.05 1.50 7.68
N LYS A 21 5.93 1.92 8.61
CA LYS A 21 7.19 1.25 8.91
C LYS A 21 7.23 0.94 10.40
N THR A 22 7.56 -0.30 10.74
CA THR A 22 7.80 -0.70 12.12
C THR A 22 9.01 0.03 12.68
N PRO A 23 8.89 0.81 13.78
CA PRO A 23 10.05 1.44 14.40
C PRO A 23 11.01 0.39 14.96
N ASP A 24 12.32 0.68 14.95
CA ASP A 24 13.36 -0.30 15.34
C ASP A 24 13.18 -0.83 16.77
N SER A 25 12.77 0.02 17.71
CA SER A 25 12.49 -0.39 19.09
C SER A 25 11.35 -1.40 19.17
N VAL A 26 10.31 -1.23 18.34
CA VAL A 26 9.16 -2.14 18.26
C VAL A 26 9.57 -3.42 17.55
N PHE A 27 10.31 -3.32 16.45
CA PHE A 27 10.84 -4.47 15.73
C PHE A 27 11.69 -5.37 16.64
N ASN A 28 12.62 -4.79 17.39
CA ASN A 28 13.49 -5.54 18.31
C ASN A 28 12.69 -6.22 19.42
N MET A 29 11.72 -5.52 20.02
CA MET A 29 10.83 -6.10 21.03
C MET A 29 10.01 -7.28 20.46
N LEU A 30 9.39 -7.10 19.29
CA LEU A 30 8.60 -8.14 18.63
C LEU A 30 9.46 -9.33 18.22
N LYS A 31 10.71 -9.07 17.80
CA LYS A 31 11.66 -10.14 17.48
C LYS A 31 11.95 -11.01 18.69
N MET A 32 12.27 -10.40 19.84
CA MET A 32 12.48 -11.15 21.09
C MET A 32 11.24 -11.99 21.45
N PHE A 33 10.05 -11.43 21.32
CA PHE A 33 8.81 -12.19 21.54
C PHE A 33 8.64 -13.36 20.56
N LEU A 34 8.91 -13.14 19.27
CA LEU A 34 8.81 -14.16 18.22
C LEU A 34 9.84 -15.28 18.35
N ASP A 35 10.95 -15.05 19.05
CA ASP A 35 11.96 -16.07 19.33
C ASP A 35 11.50 -17.07 20.41
N GLU A 36 10.62 -16.65 21.31
CA GLU A 36 10.13 -17.46 22.44
C GLU A 36 8.82 -18.23 22.18
N ILE A 37 8.04 -17.83 21.15
CA ILE A 37 6.75 -18.47 20.87
C ILE A 37 6.86 -19.65 19.89
N ALA A 38 5.97 -20.63 20.06
CA ALA A 38 5.81 -21.74 19.13
C ALA A 38 5.29 -21.25 17.76
N GLU A 39 5.59 -22.04 16.72
CA GLU A 39 5.43 -21.64 15.32
C GLU A 39 3.98 -21.40 14.89
N ASP A 40 3.03 -22.09 15.52
CA ASP A 40 1.60 -22.00 15.24
C ASP A 40 0.92 -20.84 15.96
N VAL A 41 1.53 -20.34 17.04
CA VAL A 41 0.99 -19.26 17.86
C VAL A 41 0.75 -18.00 17.04
N ILE A 42 1.63 -17.64 16.10
CA ILE A 42 1.45 -16.46 15.26
C ILE A 42 0.17 -16.55 14.41
N TYR A 43 -0.11 -17.71 13.83
CA TYR A 43 -1.32 -17.93 13.05
C TYR A 43 -2.55 -17.87 13.95
N ILE A 44 -2.48 -18.47 15.14
CA ILE A 44 -3.58 -18.44 16.12
C ILE A 44 -3.87 -17.01 16.56
N LEU A 45 -2.84 -16.21 16.87
CA LEU A 45 -2.99 -14.79 17.22
C LEU A 45 -3.66 -14.00 16.10
N ILE A 46 -3.20 -14.17 14.86
CA ILE A 46 -3.80 -13.50 13.69
C ILE A 46 -5.26 -13.93 13.52
N ARG A 47 -5.56 -15.22 13.61
CA ARG A 47 -6.93 -15.75 13.49
C ARG A 47 -7.84 -15.20 14.59
N ASN A 48 -7.37 -15.16 15.84
CA ASN A 48 -8.14 -14.63 16.97
C ASN A 48 -8.44 -13.15 16.80
N VAL A 49 -7.45 -12.37 16.38
CA VAL A 49 -7.64 -10.95 16.02
C VAL A 49 -8.72 -10.81 14.95
N LEU A 50 -8.64 -11.56 13.85
CA LEU A 50 -9.59 -11.45 12.74
C LEU A 50 -11.02 -11.87 13.12
N THR A 51 -11.16 -12.88 13.98
CA THR A 51 -12.47 -13.49 14.32
C THR A 51 -13.16 -12.83 15.51
N GLN A 52 -12.41 -12.26 16.45
CA GLN A 52 -12.93 -11.75 17.72
C GLN A 52 -12.69 -10.25 17.93
N HIS A 53 -11.68 -9.66 17.27
CA HIS A 53 -11.20 -8.33 17.63
C HIS A 53 -10.96 -7.39 16.44
N SER A 54 -11.41 -7.73 15.22
CA SER A 54 -11.07 -6.99 13.99
C SER A 54 -11.39 -5.49 14.04
N GLU A 55 -12.46 -5.10 14.73
CA GLU A 55 -12.89 -3.70 14.90
C GLU A 55 -12.02 -2.90 15.87
N LYS A 56 -11.58 -3.54 16.97
CA LYS A 56 -10.93 -2.87 18.11
C LYS A 56 -9.43 -3.12 18.19
N ALA A 57 -8.92 -4.03 17.37
CA ALA A 57 -7.52 -4.38 17.39
C ALA A 57 -6.67 -3.22 16.87
N ASN A 58 -5.50 -3.06 17.47
CA ASN A 58 -4.51 -2.12 16.96
C ASN A 58 -3.80 -2.73 15.75
N TRP A 59 -4.26 -2.35 14.56
CA TRP A 59 -3.74 -2.90 13.30
C TRP A 59 -2.29 -2.52 13.05
N LYS A 60 -1.78 -1.44 13.64
CA LYS A 60 -0.37 -1.04 13.55
C LYS A 60 0.53 -2.08 14.20
N PHE A 61 0.16 -2.58 15.38
CA PHE A 61 0.88 -3.67 16.04
C PHE A 61 0.77 -4.99 15.28
N ILE A 62 -0.42 -5.32 14.76
CA ILE A 62 -0.63 -6.54 13.96
C ILE A 62 0.27 -6.54 12.72
N LEU A 63 0.24 -5.45 11.95
CA LEU A 63 1.09 -5.28 10.77
C LEU A 63 2.58 -5.29 11.15
N SER A 64 2.97 -4.70 12.29
CA SER A 64 4.35 -4.75 12.79
C SER A 64 4.80 -6.16 13.14
N LEU A 65 3.93 -6.93 13.80
CA LEU A 65 4.20 -8.32 14.17
C LEU A 65 4.40 -9.17 12.91
N ILE A 66 3.55 -8.98 11.90
CA ILE A 66 3.68 -9.63 10.59
C ILE A 66 5.00 -9.21 9.91
N SER A 67 5.30 -7.91 9.82
CA SER A 67 6.56 -7.43 9.23
C SER A 67 7.77 -8.04 9.91
N THR A 68 7.75 -8.09 11.24
CA THR A 68 8.85 -8.65 12.05
C THR A 68 8.98 -10.15 11.82
N PHE A 69 7.87 -10.89 11.83
CA PHE A 69 7.86 -12.32 11.54
C PHE A 69 8.42 -12.61 10.15
N VAL A 70 7.92 -11.91 9.13
CA VAL A 70 8.33 -12.12 7.75
C VAL A 70 9.84 -11.83 7.57
N LYS A 71 10.36 -10.79 8.24
CA LYS A 71 11.79 -10.41 8.21
C LYS A 71 12.73 -11.30 9.00
N THR A 72 12.24 -12.05 9.98
CA THR A 72 13.09 -12.80 10.91
C THR A 72 12.92 -14.31 10.82
N LYS A 73 11.81 -14.80 10.26
CA LYS A 73 11.43 -16.22 10.20
C LYS A 73 11.16 -16.65 8.75
N HIS A 74 12.11 -16.44 7.85
CA HIS A 74 11.95 -16.71 6.40
C HIS A 74 11.50 -18.14 6.09
N ASP A 75 12.10 -19.14 6.74
CA ASP A 75 11.79 -20.56 6.51
C ASP A 75 10.36 -20.94 6.91
N ARG A 76 9.71 -20.13 7.74
CA ARG A 76 8.35 -20.35 8.24
C ARG A 76 7.28 -19.57 7.48
N CYS A 77 7.68 -18.62 6.64
CA CYS A 77 6.76 -17.76 5.88
C CYS A 77 5.84 -18.55 4.94
N HIS A 78 6.34 -19.62 4.33
CA HIS A 78 5.56 -20.44 3.40
C HIS A 78 4.38 -21.12 4.10
N MET A 79 4.60 -21.72 5.27
CA MET A 79 3.53 -22.38 6.04
C MET A 79 2.48 -21.36 6.51
N LEU A 80 2.91 -20.20 7.01
CA LEU A 80 2.00 -19.14 7.41
C LEU A 80 1.14 -18.66 6.23
N LYS A 81 1.72 -18.50 5.04
CA LYS A 81 0.99 -18.15 3.82
C LYS A 81 -0.12 -19.15 3.53
N LEU A 82 0.19 -20.46 3.51
CA LEU A 82 -0.80 -21.50 3.24
C LEU A 82 -1.97 -21.46 4.24
N LYS A 83 -1.67 -21.34 5.54
CA LYS A 83 -2.68 -21.26 6.60
C LYS A 83 -3.57 -20.02 6.49
N LEU A 84 -2.98 -18.87 6.14
CA LEU A 84 -3.74 -17.65 5.91
C LEU A 84 -4.62 -17.76 4.67
N GLU A 85 -4.17 -18.48 3.63
CA GLU A 85 -4.88 -18.53 2.34
C GLU A 85 -6.10 -19.43 2.46
N ASP A 86 -5.90 -20.58 3.11
CA ASP A 86 -6.98 -21.45 3.58
C ASP A 86 -7.97 -20.68 4.46
N PHE A 87 -7.49 -19.92 5.46
CA PHE A 87 -8.36 -19.10 6.29
C PHE A 87 -9.16 -18.07 5.47
N PHE A 88 -8.51 -17.34 4.55
CA PHE A 88 -9.18 -16.37 3.70
C PHE A 88 -10.28 -17.01 2.85
N ASN A 89 -10.01 -18.17 2.25
CA ASN A 89 -11.01 -18.93 1.50
C ASN A 89 -12.19 -19.37 2.38
N GLN A 90 -11.92 -19.79 3.62
CA GLN A 90 -12.98 -20.08 4.60
C GLN A 90 -13.82 -18.83 4.89
N THR A 91 -13.21 -17.64 5.03
CA THR A 91 -13.95 -16.39 5.27
C THR A 91 -14.88 -16.01 4.12
N LEU A 92 -14.47 -16.30 2.88
CA LEU A 92 -15.27 -16.02 1.68
C LEU A 92 -16.41 -17.02 1.48
N SER A 93 -16.31 -18.21 2.07
CA SER A 93 -17.33 -19.26 2.00
C SER A 93 -18.43 -19.11 3.07
N GLN A 94 -18.27 -18.17 4.01
CA GLN A 94 -19.25 -17.91 5.06
C GLN A 94 -20.40 -17.03 4.58
N SER A 95 -21.52 -17.07 5.30
CA SER A 95 -22.64 -16.17 5.07
C SER A 95 -22.21 -14.70 5.21
N ILE A 96 -22.72 -13.85 4.33
CA ILE A 96 -22.38 -12.43 4.30
C ILE A 96 -23.06 -11.72 5.47
N THR A 97 -22.24 -11.24 6.40
CA THR A 97 -22.61 -10.42 7.55
C THR A 97 -21.59 -9.27 7.67
N GLU A 98 -21.91 -8.22 8.43
CA GLU A 98 -20.94 -7.16 8.70
C GLU A 98 -19.64 -7.69 9.33
N LYS A 99 -19.79 -8.61 10.30
CA LYS A 99 -18.66 -9.28 10.94
C LYS A 99 -17.81 -10.09 9.94
N SER A 100 -18.45 -10.83 9.02
CA SER A 100 -17.71 -11.60 8.01
C SER A 100 -17.00 -10.68 7.02
N PHE A 101 -17.58 -9.54 6.66
CA PHE A 101 -16.95 -8.55 5.79
C PHE A 101 -15.68 -7.96 6.43
N LEU A 102 -15.74 -7.56 7.71
CA LEU A 102 -14.55 -7.07 8.43
C LEU A 102 -13.45 -8.13 8.52
N MET A 103 -13.83 -9.39 8.73
CA MET A 103 -12.90 -10.51 8.75
C MET A 103 -12.25 -10.75 7.38
N GLN A 104 -13.03 -10.72 6.29
CA GLN A 104 -12.54 -10.84 4.92
C GLN A 104 -11.60 -9.67 4.55
N LYS A 105 -11.98 -8.43 4.89
CA LYS A 105 -11.18 -7.23 4.69
C LYS A 105 -9.85 -7.31 5.44
N GLY A 106 -9.89 -7.72 6.71
CA GLY A 106 -8.70 -7.90 7.54
C GLY A 106 -7.76 -8.97 7.02
N ALA A 107 -8.30 -10.13 6.60
CA ALA A 107 -7.52 -11.20 6.01
C ALA A 107 -6.84 -10.75 4.70
N LEU A 108 -7.57 -10.06 3.81
CA LEU A 108 -7.01 -9.53 2.57
C LEU A 108 -5.92 -8.47 2.83
N LEU A 109 -6.10 -7.62 3.85
CA LEU A 109 -5.10 -6.63 4.26
C LEU A 109 -3.79 -7.32 4.69
N ILE A 110 -3.89 -8.35 5.54
CA ILE A 110 -2.72 -9.12 5.98
C ILE A 110 -2.00 -9.74 4.78
N PHE A 111 -2.74 -10.31 3.83
CA PHE A 111 -2.16 -10.84 2.60
C PHE A 111 -1.35 -9.80 1.82
N ARG A 112 -1.97 -8.63 1.58
CA ARG A 112 -1.33 -7.53 0.87
C ARG A 112 -0.09 -7.02 1.61
N HIS A 113 -0.16 -6.95 2.94
CA HIS A 113 0.96 -6.53 3.78
C HIS A 113 2.12 -7.53 3.76
N CYS A 114 1.84 -8.83 3.83
CA CYS A 114 2.90 -9.84 3.71
C CYS A 114 3.60 -9.79 2.34
N CYS A 115 2.85 -9.60 1.25
CA CYS A 115 3.41 -9.36 -0.08
C CYS A 115 4.25 -8.08 -0.18
N LEU A 116 4.01 -7.10 0.69
CA LEU A 116 4.76 -5.85 0.73
C LEU A 116 6.15 -6.02 1.35
N GLU A 117 6.25 -6.84 2.40
CA GLU A 117 7.43 -6.90 3.27
C GLU A 117 8.59 -7.70 2.67
N ILE A 118 8.35 -8.79 1.91
CA ILE A 118 9.41 -9.60 1.25
C ILE A 118 8.92 -10.30 -0.03
N GLY A 119 9.76 -10.29 -1.08
CA GLY A 119 9.53 -10.97 -2.37
C GLY A 119 9.48 -12.51 -2.36
N LEU A 120 9.52 -13.16 -1.19
CA LEU A 120 9.20 -14.60 -1.01
C LEU A 120 7.70 -14.84 -1.16
N TRP A 121 6.90 -13.86 -0.75
CA TRP A 121 5.48 -13.81 -1.03
C TRP A 121 5.37 -13.20 -2.41
N SER A 122 5.32 -14.08 -3.42
CA SER A 122 5.01 -13.75 -4.81
C SER A 122 4.20 -12.45 -4.86
N GLU A 123 4.81 -11.38 -5.37
CA GLU A 123 4.24 -10.02 -5.48
C GLU A 123 2.71 -10.06 -5.59
N TYR A 124 1.98 -9.14 -4.94
CA TYR A 124 0.52 -9.22 -4.84
C TYR A 124 -0.18 -9.53 -6.17
N ASN A 125 0.33 -8.99 -7.29
CA ASN A 125 -0.11 -9.29 -8.65
C ASN A 125 0.06 -10.77 -9.04
N ARG A 126 1.18 -11.40 -8.71
CA ARG A 126 1.45 -12.82 -8.94
C ARG A 126 0.54 -13.69 -8.10
N TRP A 127 0.35 -13.39 -6.80
CA TRP A 127 -0.64 -14.10 -5.99
C TRP A 127 -2.04 -13.98 -6.60
N TYR A 128 -2.49 -12.75 -6.90
CA TYR A 128 -3.80 -12.47 -7.48
C TYR A 128 -4.01 -13.20 -8.81
N SER A 129 -3.01 -13.21 -9.69
CA SER A 129 -3.08 -13.93 -10.98
C SER A 129 -3.20 -15.45 -10.84
N SER A 130 -2.66 -16.00 -9.73
CA SER A 130 -2.69 -17.43 -9.43
C SER A 130 -3.90 -17.85 -8.60
N TYR A 131 -4.66 -16.89 -8.06
CA TYR A 131 -5.77 -17.15 -7.16
C TYR A 131 -6.96 -17.73 -7.93
N LYS A 132 -7.43 -18.91 -7.52
CA LYS A 132 -8.48 -19.67 -8.20
C LYS A 132 -9.67 -19.96 -7.27
N PRO A 133 -10.49 -18.95 -6.96
CA PRO A 133 -11.70 -19.16 -6.19
C PRO A 133 -12.71 -20.01 -6.98
N ASN A 134 -13.54 -20.78 -6.28
CA ASN A 134 -14.74 -21.38 -6.87
C ASN A 134 -15.81 -20.29 -7.15
N VAL A 135 -16.91 -20.65 -7.80
CA VAL A 135 -17.92 -19.70 -8.26
C VAL A 135 -18.49 -18.83 -7.14
N ASP A 136 -18.85 -19.42 -6.01
CA ASP A 136 -19.45 -18.68 -4.90
C ASP A 136 -18.43 -17.80 -4.19
N THR A 137 -17.23 -18.34 -3.97
CA THR A 137 -16.09 -17.59 -3.40
C THR A 137 -15.71 -16.41 -4.30
N ALA A 138 -15.76 -16.58 -5.63
CA ALA A 138 -15.43 -15.53 -6.59
C ALA A 138 -16.41 -14.36 -6.50
N LYS A 139 -17.72 -14.63 -6.37
CA LYS A 139 -18.74 -13.59 -6.20
C LYS A 139 -18.51 -12.77 -4.94
N VAL A 140 -18.27 -13.43 -3.81
CA VAL A 140 -17.99 -12.76 -2.52
C VAL A 140 -16.68 -11.97 -2.61
N PHE A 141 -15.64 -12.55 -3.22
CA PHE A 141 -14.35 -11.89 -3.38
C PHE A 141 -14.43 -10.62 -4.23
N TYR A 142 -15.12 -10.65 -5.38
CA TYR A 142 -15.29 -9.44 -6.20
C TYR A 142 -16.24 -8.42 -5.58
N SER A 143 -17.21 -8.85 -4.77
CA SER A 143 -18.02 -7.95 -3.96
C SER A 143 -17.15 -7.23 -2.92
N LEU A 144 -16.30 -7.96 -2.19
CA LEU A 144 -15.32 -7.39 -1.26
C LEU A 144 -14.41 -6.38 -1.96
N LEU A 145 -13.82 -6.75 -3.10
CA LEU A 145 -12.95 -5.83 -3.86
C LEU A 145 -13.69 -4.59 -4.37
N THR A 146 -14.97 -4.73 -4.72
CA THR A 146 -15.81 -3.60 -5.15
C THR A 146 -16.03 -2.61 -4.01
N GLU A 147 -16.35 -3.09 -2.81
CA GLU A 147 -16.50 -2.25 -1.60
C GLU A 147 -15.20 -1.53 -1.22
N LEU A 148 -14.06 -2.13 -1.55
CA LEU A 148 -12.75 -1.56 -1.24
C LEU A 148 -12.26 -0.54 -2.28
N LEU A 149 -12.92 -0.42 -3.44
CA LEU A 149 -12.53 0.51 -4.51
C LEU A 149 -12.25 1.95 -4.05
N PRO A 150 -13.09 2.58 -3.20
CA PRO A 150 -12.87 3.97 -2.78
C PRO A 150 -11.58 4.17 -1.97
N ILE A 151 -11.13 3.10 -1.29
CA ILE A 151 -9.96 3.15 -0.40
C ILE A 151 -8.74 2.39 -0.94
N ASP A 152 -8.90 1.63 -2.03
CA ASP A 152 -7.86 0.81 -2.61
C ASP A 152 -6.74 1.67 -3.22
N VAL A 153 -5.50 1.18 -3.09
CA VAL A 153 -4.30 1.84 -3.60
C VAL A 153 -4.12 1.61 -5.10
N PRO A 154 -3.50 2.57 -5.84
CA PRO A 154 -3.29 2.45 -7.29
C PRO A 154 -2.58 1.15 -7.71
N ALA A 155 -1.59 0.72 -6.93
CA ALA A 155 -0.82 -0.49 -7.21
C ALA A 155 -1.68 -1.77 -7.12
N ALA A 156 -2.66 -1.82 -6.22
CA ALA A 156 -3.58 -2.95 -6.11
C ALA A 156 -4.54 -2.96 -7.31
N LEU A 157 -5.15 -1.80 -7.63
CA LEU A 157 -6.02 -1.65 -8.80
C LEU A 157 -5.30 -2.06 -10.11
N ALA A 158 -4.05 -1.63 -10.28
CA ALA A 158 -3.24 -2.00 -11.43
C ALA A 158 -2.99 -3.52 -11.50
N ALA A 159 -2.76 -4.20 -10.37
CA ALA A 159 -2.66 -5.65 -10.32
C ALA A 159 -3.98 -6.31 -10.73
N HIS A 160 -5.11 -5.80 -10.24
CA HIS A 160 -6.43 -6.33 -10.56
C HIS A 160 -6.78 -6.24 -12.05
N ILE A 161 -6.38 -5.14 -12.69
CA ILE A 161 -6.63 -4.87 -14.11
C ILE A 161 -5.69 -5.69 -14.99
N ASN A 162 -4.39 -5.71 -14.68
CA ASN A 162 -3.35 -6.23 -15.58
C ASN A 162 -3.05 -7.71 -15.40
N THR A 163 -3.37 -8.29 -14.24
CA THR A 163 -2.98 -9.67 -13.88
C THR A 163 -4.17 -10.50 -13.42
N GLN A 164 -5.25 -10.48 -14.20
CA GLN A 164 -6.50 -11.17 -13.87
C GLN A 164 -6.30 -12.69 -13.76
N PRO A 165 -6.83 -13.35 -12.70
CA PRO A 165 -6.83 -14.80 -12.63
C PRO A 165 -7.71 -15.38 -13.72
N LYS A 166 -7.28 -16.52 -14.28
CA LYS A 166 -8.09 -17.30 -15.22
C LYS A 166 -9.19 -18.02 -14.45
N LEU A 167 -10.41 -17.52 -14.54
CA LEU A 167 -11.59 -18.11 -13.93
C LEU A 167 -12.39 -18.95 -14.93
N THR A 168 -13.31 -19.76 -14.43
CA THR A 168 -14.31 -20.44 -15.27
C THR A 168 -15.26 -19.42 -15.91
N GLU A 169 -15.88 -19.78 -17.03
CA GLU A 169 -16.81 -18.90 -17.76
C GLU A 169 -17.94 -18.37 -16.86
N SER A 170 -18.43 -19.19 -15.93
CA SER A 170 -19.44 -18.83 -14.93
C SER A 170 -19.07 -17.69 -13.97
N CYS A 171 -17.79 -17.33 -13.87
CA CYS A 171 -17.29 -16.22 -13.04
C CYS A 171 -16.84 -15.01 -13.89
N GLY A 172 -16.74 -15.17 -15.20
CA GLY A 172 -16.17 -14.17 -16.11
C GLY A 172 -16.92 -12.84 -16.06
N ASP A 173 -18.25 -12.89 -15.99
CA ASP A 173 -19.09 -11.70 -15.94
C ASP A 173 -18.80 -10.84 -14.71
N VAL A 174 -18.74 -11.47 -13.52
CA VAL A 174 -18.49 -10.77 -12.25
C VAL A 174 -17.09 -10.14 -12.23
N GLN A 175 -16.07 -10.88 -12.69
CA GLN A 175 -14.72 -10.35 -12.82
C GLN A 175 -14.69 -9.17 -13.80
N SER A 176 -15.36 -9.27 -14.95
CA SER A 176 -15.37 -8.20 -15.97
C SER A 176 -16.04 -6.92 -15.45
N VAL A 177 -17.13 -7.05 -14.71
CA VAL A 177 -17.86 -5.93 -14.09
C VAL A 177 -16.97 -5.21 -13.08
N TYR A 178 -16.30 -5.98 -12.21
CA TYR A 178 -15.36 -5.43 -11.26
C TYR A 178 -14.18 -4.73 -11.95
N VAL A 179 -13.55 -5.36 -12.95
CA VAL A 179 -12.41 -4.78 -13.68
C VAL A 179 -12.76 -3.45 -14.32
N LYS A 180 -13.95 -3.31 -14.92
CA LYS A 180 -14.42 -2.02 -15.46
C LYS A 180 -14.52 -0.94 -14.39
N ARG A 181 -15.01 -1.28 -13.19
CA ARG A 181 -15.08 -0.35 -12.05
C ARG A 181 -13.69 0.01 -11.53
N ALA A 182 -12.78 -0.95 -11.43
CA ALA A 182 -11.39 -0.72 -11.04
C ALA A 182 -10.65 0.19 -12.02
N GLN A 183 -10.87 0.02 -13.34
CA GLN A 183 -10.34 0.91 -14.38
C GLN A 183 -10.86 2.34 -14.21
N ALA A 184 -12.17 2.51 -14.05
CA ALA A 184 -12.77 3.83 -13.84
C ALA A 184 -12.20 4.52 -12.58
N GLN A 185 -12.04 3.76 -11.49
CA GLN A 185 -11.45 4.29 -10.26
C GLN A 185 -9.98 4.69 -10.43
N LEU A 186 -9.17 3.86 -11.11
CA LEU A 186 -7.77 4.18 -11.37
C LEU A 186 -7.62 5.43 -12.26
N ILE A 187 -8.52 5.62 -13.23
CA ILE A 187 -8.59 6.82 -14.07
C ILE A 187 -8.84 8.05 -13.19
N LYS A 188 -9.89 8.04 -12.35
CA LYS A 188 -10.18 9.13 -11.41
C LYS A 188 -8.99 9.50 -10.52
N ILE A 189 -8.32 8.50 -9.95
CA ILE A 189 -7.13 8.69 -9.10
C ILE A 189 -5.94 9.28 -9.90
N ASN A 190 -5.77 8.89 -11.16
CA ASN A 190 -4.69 9.39 -12.02
C ASN A 190 -4.94 10.82 -12.50
N HIS A 191 -6.20 11.18 -12.76
CA HIS A 191 -6.62 12.54 -13.09
C HIS A 191 -6.67 13.47 -11.87
N GLY A 192 -6.56 12.92 -10.65
CA GLY A 192 -6.61 13.72 -9.42
C GLY A 192 -8.02 14.21 -9.07
N GLU A 193 -9.05 13.65 -9.71
CA GLU A 193 -10.46 14.04 -9.52
C GLU A 193 -10.98 13.65 -8.12
N ASP A 194 -10.29 12.71 -7.43
CA ASP A 194 -10.52 12.37 -6.03
C ASP A 194 -9.67 13.19 -5.04
N TYR A 195 -9.05 14.30 -5.47
CA TYR A 195 -8.28 15.24 -4.63
C TYR A 195 -7.14 14.63 -3.81
N MET A 196 -6.72 13.39 -4.03
CA MET A 196 -5.69 12.78 -3.19
C MET A 196 -4.28 13.29 -3.51
N GLY A 197 -3.57 13.78 -2.50
CA GLY A 197 -2.13 13.97 -2.55
C GLY A 197 -1.39 12.62 -2.65
N LEU A 198 -0.10 12.60 -2.31
CA LEU A 198 0.61 11.34 -2.06
C LEU A 198 0.10 10.67 -0.78
N PHE A 199 -0.31 11.47 0.21
CA PHE A 199 -0.86 11.00 1.47
C PHE A 199 -2.37 11.30 1.57
N LYS A 200 -3.11 10.57 2.41
CA LYS A 200 -4.56 10.80 2.63
C LYS A 200 -4.87 11.73 3.82
N ASN A 201 -3.94 11.89 4.76
CA ASN A 201 -4.17 12.63 6.00
C ASN A 201 -3.99 14.14 5.76
N TYR A 202 -5.09 14.85 5.52
CA TYR A 202 -5.10 16.30 5.37
C TYR A 202 -6.35 16.90 5.99
N ASP A 203 -6.17 17.54 7.16
CA ASP A 203 -7.23 18.30 7.84
C ASP A 203 -7.48 19.67 7.18
N ASP A 204 -6.62 20.17 6.29
CA ASP A 204 -6.83 21.46 5.61
C ASP A 204 -6.30 21.50 4.16
N CYS A 205 -7.13 22.03 3.24
CA CYS A 205 -7.06 21.80 1.79
C CYS A 205 -6.38 22.89 0.95
N GLN A 206 -5.55 23.78 1.51
CA GLN A 206 -4.93 24.86 0.71
C GLN A 206 -3.54 24.47 0.16
N ASN A 207 -2.69 23.76 0.92
CA ASN A 207 -1.28 23.46 0.54
C ASN A 207 -0.94 21.96 0.55
N ARG A 208 -1.89 21.10 0.20
CA ARG A 208 -1.76 19.63 0.28
C ARG A 208 -0.53 19.08 -0.44
N HIS A 209 -0.30 19.53 -1.68
CA HIS A 209 0.82 19.06 -2.50
C HIS A 209 2.16 19.51 -1.95
N GLU A 210 2.24 20.71 -1.39
CA GLU A 210 3.45 21.20 -0.74
C GLU A 210 3.76 20.42 0.54
N SER A 211 2.73 20.09 1.33
CA SER A 211 2.88 19.22 2.50
C SER A 211 3.34 17.80 2.09
N ASP A 212 2.85 17.26 0.97
CA ASP A 212 3.37 16.01 0.40
C ASP A 212 4.88 16.14 0.10
N ILE A 213 5.32 17.26 -0.50
CA ILE A 213 6.74 17.50 -0.81
C ILE A 213 7.58 17.52 0.47
N VAL A 214 7.17 18.28 1.49
CA VAL A 214 7.90 18.38 2.76
C VAL A 214 8.07 17.00 3.39
N LYS A 215 6.99 16.23 3.54
CA LYS A 215 7.02 14.87 4.11
C LYS A 215 7.96 13.93 3.34
N VAL A 216 7.91 14.00 2.01
CA VAL A 216 8.78 13.18 1.15
C VAL A 216 10.25 13.56 1.30
N LEU A 217 10.57 14.86 1.36
CA LEU A 217 11.94 15.34 1.47
C LEU A 217 12.54 15.10 2.85
N GLU A 218 11.77 15.23 3.93
CA GLU A 218 12.21 14.87 5.29
C GLU A 218 12.56 13.38 5.39
N SER A 219 11.73 12.52 4.80
CA SER A 219 11.99 11.09 4.70
C SER A 219 13.23 10.79 3.85
N TYR A 220 13.44 11.52 2.75
CA TYR A 220 14.63 11.39 1.94
C TYR A 220 15.90 11.85 2.68
N LYS A 221 15.84 12.97 3.41
CA LYS A 221 16.95 13.48 4.22
C LYS A 221 17.43 12.45 5.25
N SER A 222 16.49 11.75 5.88
CA SER A 222 16.80 10.74 6.90
C SER A 222 17.25 9.39 6.32
N THR A 223 16.77 9.00 5.13
CA THR A 223 17.00 7.65 4.60
C THR A 223 17.89 7.58 3.36
N GLY A 224 18.08 8.68 2.64
CA GLY A 224 18.72 8.73 1.32
C GLY A 224 17.93 7.99 0.22
N GLN A 225 16.71 7.54 0.49
CA GLN A 225 15.90 6.74 -0.43
C GLN A 225 14.61 7.46 -0.84
N ILE A 226 14.23 7.31 -2.11
CA ILE A 226 12.94 7.81 -2.60
C ILE A 226 11.83 6.99 -1.97
N MET A 227 10.86 7.65 -1.34
CA MET A 227 9.71 6.96 -0.77
C MET A 227 8.96 6.16 -1.85
N ARG A 228 8.56 4.93 -1.49
CA ARG A 228 7.82 4.03 -2.38
C ARG A 228 6.58 4.69 -2.99
N VAL A 229 5.84 5.48 -2.21
CA VAL A 229 4.63 6.19 -2.67
C VAL A 229 4.90 7.14 -3.85
N VAL A 230 6.09 7.73 -3.92
CA VAL A 230 6.52 8.60 -5.05
C VAL A 230 6.77 7.76 -6.29
N LEU A 231 7.47 6.64 -6.14
CA LEU A 231 7.75 5.71 -7.24
C LEU A 231 6.44 5.10 -7.79
N GLU A 232 5.50 4.77 -6.91
CA GLU A 232 4.18 4.28 -7.30
C GLU A 232 3.36 5.36 -8.01
N ALA A 233 3.41 6.61 -7.56
CA ALA A 233 2.76 7.70 -8.26
C ALA A 233 3.32 7.89 -9.68
N CYS A 234 4.64 7.77 -9.86
CA CYS A 234 5.27 7.82 -11.18
C CYS A 234 4.72 6.76 -12.16
N VAL A 235 4.46 5.54 -11.66
CA VAL A 235 4.00 4.39 -12.47
C VAL A 235 2.49 4.39 -12.66
N PHE A 236 1.72 4.53 -11.57
CA PHE A 236 0.27 4.30 -11.56
C PHE A 236 -0.54 5.60 -11.66
N ARG A 237 0.07 6.74 -11.36
CA ARG A 237 -0.57 8.07 -11.34
C ARG A 237 0.24 9.07 -12.16
N ASN A 238 0.73 8.66 -13.33
CA ASN A 238 1.72 9.43 -14.10
C ASN A 238 1.27 10.86 -14.45
N LYS A 239 -0.03 11.06 -14.71
CA LYS A 239 -0.58 12.41 -14.99
C LYS A 239 -0.49 13.30 -13.77
N TYR A 240 -0.91 12.81 -12.60
CA TYR A 240 -0.73 13.51 -11.33
C TYR A 240 0.76 13.74 -11.00
N PHE A 241 1.60 12.71 -11.16
CA PHE A 241 3.02 12.79 -10.84
C PHE A 241 3.74 13.86 -11.67
N THR A 242 3.52 13.88 -12.99
CA THR A 242 4.16 14.86 -13.89
C THR A 242 3.46 16.22 -13.86
N GLY A 243 2.14 16.23 -13.81
CA GLY A 243 1.30 17.42 -13.90
C GLY A 243 1.24 18.25 -12.63
N THR A 244 1.39 17.61 -11.47
CA THR A 244 1.22 18.20 -10.13
C THR A 244 2.48 18.01 -9.30
N PHE A 245 2.83 16.77 -8.91
CA PHE A 245 3.92 16.52 -7.94
C PHE A 245 5.26 17.09 -8.39
N LEU A 246 5.72 16.80 -9.62
CA LEU A 246 7.00 17.31 -10.12
C LEU A 246 7.01 18.83 -10.26
N LYS A 247 5.90 19.43 -10.71
CA LYS A 247 5.80 20.89 -10.83
C LYS A 247 5.85 21.56 -9.47
N THR A 248 5.14 21.04 -8.47
CA THR A 248 5.18 21.54 -7.10
C THR A 248 6.59 21.37 -6.52
N LEU A 249 7.21 20.20 -6.67
CA LEU A 249 8.58 19.93 -6.21
C LEU A 249 9.60 20.89 -6.81
N MET A 250 9.52 21.19 -8.11
CA MET A 250 10.50 22.05 -8.79
C MET A 250 10.32 23.53 -8.46
N ASN A 251 9.13 23.97 -8.06
CA ASN A 251 8.80 25.38 -7.83
C ASN A 251 8.73 25.76 -6.34
N THR A 252 8.57 24.81 -5.43
CA THR A 252 8.35 25.12 -4.00
C THR A 252 9.59 25.71 -3.33
N GLN A 253 9.43 26.79 -2.57
CA GLN A 253 10.49 27.42 -1.78
C GLN A 253 10.45 27.02 -0.29
N LEU A 254 9.61 26.05 0.07
CA LEU A 254 9.35 25.66 1.47
C LEU A 254 10.42 24.76 2.08
N VAL A 255 11.43 24.38 1.31
CA VAL A 255 12.45 23.39 1.66
C VAL A 255 13.82 23.85 1.18
N ASP A 256 14.86 23.34 1.83
CA ASP A 256 16.24 23.59 1.45
C ASP A 256 16.52 23.23 -0.01
N ASP A 257 17.19 24.13 -0.72
CA ASP A 257 17.48 24.00 -2.15
C ASP A 257 18.41 22.84 -2.46
N GLU A 258 19.42 22.59 -1.61
CA GLU A 258 20.33 21.46 -1.80
C GLU A 258 19.60 20.12 -1.66
N LEU A 259 18.76 19.99 -0.63
CA LEU A 259 17.94 18.80 -0.42
C LEU A 259 16.98 18.56 -1.59
N ARG A 260 16.27 19.61 -2.03
CA ARG A 260 15.34 19.57 -3.16
C ARG A 260 16.06 19.18 -4.45
N ASN A 261 17.20 19.81 -4.74
CA ASN A 261 17.98 19.55 -5.94
C ASN A 261 18.55 18.12 -5.94
N SER A 262 19.10 17.66 -4.81
CA SER A 262 19.57 16.28 -4.63
C SER A 262 18.45 15.26 -4.87
N PHE A 263 17.24 15.53 -4.38
CA PHE A 263 16.08 14.67 -4.61
C PHE A 263 15.67 14.62 -6.09
N ILE A 264 15.64 15.77 -6.78
CA ILE A 264 15.35 15.87 -8.22
C ILE A 264 16.40 15.11 -9.04
N GLU A 265 17.68 15.28 -8.74
CA GLU A 265 18.78 14.54 -9.37
C GLU A 265 18.64 13.04 -9.16
N LYS A 266 18.29 12.61 -7.94
CA LYS A 266 18.04 11.20 -7.65
C LYS A 266 16.89 10.65 -8.49
N LEU A 267 15.76 11.34 -8.58
CA LEU A 267 14.63 10.95 -9.43
C LEU A 267 15.02 10.88 -10.92
N ASN A 268 15.82 11.84 -11.39
CA ASN A 268 16.31 11.87 -12.77
C ASN A 268 17.24 10.68 -13.06
N SER A 269 18.17 10.36 -12.15
CA SER A 269 19.07 9.19 -12.27
C SER A 269 18.31 7.86 -12.38
N MET A 270 17.08 7.81 -11.85
CA MET A 270 16.18 6.66 -11.91
C MET A 270 15.24 6.69 -13.14
N ASN A 271 15.46 7.61 -14.09
CA ASN A 271 14.61 7.87 -15.25
C ASN A 271 13.14 8.14 -14.89
N LYS A 272 12.88 8.79 -13.74
CA LYS A 272 11.51 9.12 -13.29
C LYS A 272 11.03 10.48 -13.74
N ILE A 273 11.92 11.36 -14.22
CA ILE A 273 11.57 12.70 -14.69
C ILE A 273 11.61 12.74 -16.23
N PRO A 274 10.57 13.27 -16.90
CA PRO A 274 10.62 13.52 -18.34
C PRO A 274 11.81 14.43 -18.73
N LYS A 275 12.56 14.03 -19.77
CA LYS A 275 13.81 14.73 -20.18
C LYS A 275 13.63 16.23 -20.43
N ASN A 276 12.52 16.61 -21.06
CA ASN A 276 12.19 18.01 -21.35
C ASN A 276 12.00 18.82 -20.06
N MET A 277 11.30 18.27 -19.08
CA MET A 277 11.05 18.90 -17.78
C MET A 277 12.34 19.07 -16.99
N TYR A 278 13.17 18.01 -16.92
CA TYR A 278 14.47 18.08 -16.25
C TYR A 278 15.42 19.11 -16.88
N THR A 279 15.49 19.14 -18.22
CA THR A 279 16.35 20.08 -18.95
C THR A 279 15.96 21.53 -18.67
N LYS A 280 14.65 21.83 -18.70
CA LYS A 280 14.12 23.16 -18.39
C LYS A 280 14.48 23.59 -16.96
N TRP A 281 14.20 22.74 -15.97
CA TRP A 281 14.55 23.01 -14.58
C TRP A 281 16.06 23.27 -14.40
N LYS A 282 16.93 22.47 -15.04
CA LYS A 282 18.39 22.65 -14.95
C LYS A 282 18.87 23.96 -15.57
N GLN A 283 18.21 24.45 -16.62
CA GLN A 283 18.50 25.74 -17.24
C GLN A 283 18.10 26.90 -16.31
N GLU A 284 16.90 26.84 -15.72
CA GLU A 284 16.38 27.85 -14.78
C GLU A 284 17.26 27.98 -13.53
N GLN A 285 17.75 26.85 -13.00
CA GLN A 285 18.72 26.85 -11.89
C GLN A 285 20.00 27.60 -12.27
N LYS A 286 20.56 27.38 -13.48
CA LYS A 286 21.78 28.08 -13.91
C LYS A 286 21.56 29.58 -14.05
N SER A 287 20.42 30.04 -14.56
CA SER A 287 20.14 31.48 -14.67
C SER A 287 20.11 32.20 -13.31
N VAL A 288 19.69 31.52 -12.23
CA VAL A 288 19.64 32.12 -10.88
C VAL A 288 21.04 32.32 -10.28
N TYR A 289 22.03 31.49 -10.65
CA TYR A 289 23.42 31.65 -10.19
C TYR A 289 24.28 32.57 -11.07
N PHE A 290 23.76 33.06 -12.20
CA PHE A 290 24.45 33.98 -13.12
C PHE A 290 23.73 35.34 -13.24
N SER A 291 22.85 35.66 -12.29
CA SER A 291 22.26 36.99 -12.07
C SER A 291 22.69 37.52 -10.71
#